data_AF-F4Q6A3-F1
#
_entry.id   AF-F4Q6A3-F1
#
_cell.length_a   1.000
_cell.length_b   1.000
_cell.length_c   1.000
_cell.angle_alpha   90.00
_cell.angle_beta   90.00
_cell.angle_gamma   90.00
#
_symmetry.space_group_name_H-M   'P 1'
#
loop_
_entity.id
_entity.type
_entity.pdbx_description
1 polymer ?
#
loop_
_entity_poly.entity_id
_entity_poly.type
_entity_poly.pdbx_seq_one_letter_code
_entity_poly.pdbx_strand_id
1 'polypeptide(L)'
;MNKSIILSIVLLFTFISISYCGINTIVQNGKVLTITHSPMTMIWFEQQVVLNGMKTNIKPYCKSLYGWSPVVCTLPSVPACDTIRLYGSAGIGATNLQMLSAFNCTVLA
;
A
#
# COMPACT_ATOMS: atom_id res chain seq x y z
N MET A 1 9.75 25.99 -34.39
CA MET A 1 10.26 25.12 -33.30
C MET A 1 10.97 23.94 -33.94
N ASN A 2 12.23 23.68 -33.58
CA ASN A 2 13.06 22.69 -34.29
C ASN A 2 12.56 21.26 -34.00
N LYS A 3 12.49 20.37 -35.01
CA LYS A 3 11.91 19.03 -34.85
C LYS A 3 12.57 18.21 -33.73
N SER A 4 13.87 18.40 -33.51
CA SER A 4 14.59 17.77 -32.39
C SER A 4 14.15 18.25 -31.01
N ILE A 5 13.76 19.52 -30.87
CA ILE A 5 13.29 20.09 -29.58
C ILE A 5 11.92 19.49 -29.22
N ILE A 6 11.04 19.33 -30.21
CA ILE A 6 9.72 18.70 -30.01
C ILE A 6 9.90 17.25 -29.57
N LEU A 7 10.82 16.50 -30.21
CA LEU A 7 11.09 15.11 -29.88
C LEU A 7 11.64 14.95 -28.46
N SER A 8 12.56 15.83 -28.04
CA SER A 8 13.11 15.83 -26.68
C SER A 8 12.07 16.16 -25.62
N ILE A 9 11.14 17.10 -25.88
CA ILE A 9 10.06 17.44 -24.95
C ILE A 9 9.08 16.27 -24.81
N VAL A 10 8.68 15.64 -25.92
CA VAL A 10 7.80 14.45 -25.87
C VAL A 10 8.45 13.32 -25.09
N LEU A 11 9.75 13.05 -25.30
CA LEU A 11 10.48 12.03 -24.57
C LEU A 11 10.52 12.34 -23.05
N LEU A 12 10.76 13.61 -22.68
CA LEU A 12 10.81 14.03 -21.27
C LEU A 12 9.46 13.84 -20.57
N PHE A 13 8.34 14.12 -21.25
CA PHE A 13 6.99 13.94 -20.70
C PHE A 13 6.61 12.47 -20.49
N THR A 14 7.18 11.53 -21.25
CA THR A 14 6.90 10.09 -21.07
C THR A 14 7.52 9.49 -19.80
N PHE A 15 8.54 10.12 -19.20
CA PHE A 15 9.15 9.64 -17.96
C PHE A 15 8.41 10.10 -16.69
N ILE A 16 7.53 11.10 -16.77
CA ILE A 16 6.85 11.71 -15.61
C ILE A 16 5.58 10.92 -15.20
N SER A 17 5.11 10.01 -16.05
CA SER A 17 3.82 9.32 -15.88
C SER A 17 3.90 7.98 -15.14
N ILE A 18 5.04 7.61 -14.56
CA ILE A 18 5.14 6.41 -13.71
C ILE A 18 4.47 6.68 -12.35
N SER A 19 3.16 6.43 -12.29
CA SER A 19 2.41 6.42 -11.04
C SER A 19 2.82 5.18 -10.24
N TYR A 20 3.66 5.35 -9.23
CA TYR A 20 4.07 4.24 -8.35
C TYR A 20 2.91 3.89 -7.40
N CYS A 21 2.24 2.77 -7.68
CA CYS A 21 1.19 2.22 -6.84
C CYS A 21 1.78 1.09 -5.99
N GLY A 22 1.85 1.25 -4.68
CA GLY A 22 2.42 0.25 -3.78
C GLY A 22 2.55 0.72 -2.34
N ILE A 23 2.99 -0.22 -1.49
CA ILE A 23 3.36 0.08 -0.11
C ILE A 23 4.78 0.66 -0.12
N ASN A 24 4.96 1.83 0.47
CA ASN A 24 6.24 2.54 0.56
C ASN A 24 7.04 2.08 1.78
N THR A 25 6.41 2.08 2.96
CA THR A 25 7.07 1.73 4.23
C THR A 25 6.12 1.00 5.16
N ILE A 26 6.68 0.09 5.96
CA ILE A 26 5.96 -0.62 7.02
C ILE A 26 6.81 -0.48 8.28
N VAL A 27 6.21 0.07 9.34
CA VAL A 27 6.85 0.20 10.65
C VAL A 27 5.99 -0.52 11.66
N GLN A 28 6.58 -1.46 12.39
CA GLN A 28 5.94 -2.12 13.51
C GLN A 28 6.49 -1.55 14.82
N ASN A 29 5.61 -1.04 15.68
CA ASN A 29 5.93 -0.65 17.05
C ASN A 29 5.03 -1.42 18.01
N GLY A 30 5.56 -2.50 18.58
CA GLY A 30 4.78 -3.42 19.38
C GLY A 30 3.61 -4.00 18.57
N LYS A 31 2.40 -3.81 19.09
CA LYS A 31 1.15 -4.26 18.46
C LYS A 31 0.58 -3.32 17.39
N VAL A 32 1.30 -2.25 17.07
CA VAL A 32 0.88 -1.24 16.08
C VAL A 32 1.67 -1.38 14.79
N LEU A 33 0.97 -1.51 13.67
CA LEU A 33 1.53 -1.46 12.32
C LEU A 33 1.16 -0.13 11.66
N THR A 34 2.16 0.61 11.21
CA THR A 34 2.00 1.83 10.41
C THR A 34 2.46 1.55 8.99
N ILE A 35 1.53 1.59 8.04
CA ILE A 35 1.74 1.21 6.65
C ILE A 35 1.54 2.45 5.78
N THR A 36 2.63 2.97 5.21
CA THR A 36 2.59 4.08 4.25
C THR A 36 2.46 3.52 2.85
N HIS A 37 1.54 4.05 2.06
CA HIS A 37 1.30 3.62 0.68
C HIS A 37 1.09 4.79 -0.28
N SER A 38 1.20 4.48 -1.57
CA SER A 38 0.90 5.33 -2.72
C SER A 38 -0.06 4.57 -3.66
N PRO A 39 -1.12 5.21 -4.20
CA PRO A 39 -1.49 6.61 -4.03
C PRO A 39 -1.92 6.94 -2.60
N MET A 40 -1.91 8.23 -2.26
CA MET A 40 -2.12 8.72 -0.90
C MET A 40 -3.52 8.39 -0.37
N THR A 41 -4.51 8.28 -1.25
CA THR A 41 -5.90 7.96 -0.91
C THR A 41 -6.34 6.68 -1.60
N MET A 42 -6.95 5.78 -0.83
CA MET A 42 -7.41 4.48 -1.28
C MET A 42 -8.68 4.05 -0.55
N ILE A 43 -9.66 3.51 -1.27
CA ILE A 43 -10.83 2.86 -0.70
C ILE A 43 -10.46 1.41 -0.41
N TRP A 44 -10.31 1.05 0.86
CA TRP A 44 -9.81 -0.27 1.24
C TRP A 44 -10.90 -1.32 1.42
N PHE A 45 -10.77 -2.42 0.70
CA PHE A 45 -11.62 -3.60 0.85
C PHE A 45 -11.05 -4.56 1.88
N GLU A 46 -9.74 -4.81 1.84
CA GLU A 46 -9.04 -5.71 2.75
C GLU A 46 -7.65 -5.14 3.12
N GLN A 47 -7.26 -5.30 4.38
CA GLN A 47 -5.88 -5.18 4.84
C GLN A 47 -5.51 -6.51 5.48
N GLN A 48 -4.43 -7.12 5.02
CA GLN A 48 -4.08 -8.47 5.41
C GLN A 48 -2.60 -8.56 5.77
N VAL A 49 -2.33 -9.37 6.78
CA VAL A 49 -1.02 -9.98 6.99
C VAL A 49 -1.04 -11.35 6.33
N VAL A 50 0.06 -11.75 5.73
CA VAL A 50 0.19 -13.02 5.01
C VAL A 50 1.39 -13.78 5.54
N LEU A 51 1.24 -15.09 5.72
CA LEU A 51 2.32 -16.02 6.08
C LEU A 51 2.23 -17.25 5.19
N ASN A 52 3.25 -17.53 4.39
CA ASN A 52 3.27 -18.67 3.46
C ASN A 52 1.99 -18.76 2.60
N GLY A 53 1.48 -17.60 2.16
CA GLY A 53 0.25 -17.49 1.36
C GLY A 53 -1.06 -17.52 2.16
N MET A 54 -1.03 -17.86 3.46
CA MET A 54 -2.20 -17.79 4.34
C MET A 54 -2.51 -16.33 4.67
N LYS A 55 -3.71 -15.87 4.32
CA LYS A 55 -4.14 -14.46 4.48
C LYS A 55 -4.98 -14.30 5.74
N THR A 56 -4.56 -13.40 6.63
CA THR A 56 -5.33 -13.01 7.82
C THR A 56 -5.77 -11.56 7.68
N ASN A 57 -7.08 -11.33 7.66
CA ASN A 57 -7.64 -9.99 7.51
C ASN A 57 -7.54 -9.22 8.83
N ILE A 58 -6.77 -8.12 8.80
CA ILE A 58 -6.57 -7.20 9.91
C ILE A 58 -7.34 -5.89 9.77
N LYS A 59 -8.13 -5.73 8.70
CA LYS A 59 -8.98 -4.55 8.45
C LYS A 59 -9.76 -4.06 9.68
N PRO A 60 -10.41 -4.92 10.50
CA PRO A 60 -11.15 -4.46 11.68
C PRO A 60 -10.31 -3.70 12.71
N TYR A 61 -9.00 -3.89 12.69
CA TYR A 61 -8.04 -3.27 13.60
C TYR A 61 -7.34 -2.06 12.98
N CYS A 62 -7.64 -1.73 11.72
CA CYS A 62 -7.00 -0.67 10.96
C CYS A 62 -7.84 0.60 10.93
N LYS A 63 -7.19 1.73 11.19
CA LYS A 63 -7.72 3.07 10.98
C LYS A 63 -7.05 3.66 9.75
N SER A 64 -7.88 3.95 8.76
CA SER A 64 -7.51 4.69 7.56
C SER A 64 -8.44 5.89 7.50
N LEU A 65 -7.92 7.07 7.85
CA LEU A 65 -8.68 8.31 7.96
C LEU A 65 -9.23 8.71 6.58
N TYR A 66 -10.38 8.15 6.20
CA TYR A 66 -10.98 8.31 4.86
C TYR A 66 -10.10 7.78 3.71
N GLY A 67 -9.39 6.68 3.92
CA GLY A 67 -8.54 6.09 2.88
C GLY A 67 -7.14 6.66 2.80
N TRP A 68 -6.81 7.65 3.64
CA TRP A 68 -5.49 8.30 3.63
C TRP A 68 -4.38 7.40 4.18
N SER A 69 -3.21 7.56 3.57
CA SER A 69 -1.91 7.07 4.05
C SER A 69 -1.39 7.97 5.19
N PRO A 70 -0.81 7.42 6.27
CA PRO A 70 -0.60 6.00 6.52
C PRO A 70 -1.86 5.29 7.06
N VAL A 71 -1.97 4.00 6.78
CA VAL A 71 -2.92 3.10 7.46
C VAL A 71 -2.29 2.64 8.77
N VAL A 72 -2.98 2.86 9.89
CA VAL A 72 -2.49 2.47 11.21
C VAL A 72 -3.35 1.34 11.77
N CYS A 73 -2.77 0.18 12.02
CA CYS A 73 -3.46 -0.99 12.56
C CYS A 73 -3.00 -1.31 13.97
N THR A 74 -3.93 -1.35 14.93
CA THR A 74 -3.66 -1.70 16.34
C THR A 74 -4.20 -3.10 16.61
N LEU A 75 -3.32 -4.10 16.55
CA LEU A 75 -3.69 -5.51 16.65
C LEU A 75 -3.80 -5.95 18.12
N PRO A 76 -4.75 -6.84 18.48
CA PRO A 76 -4.79 -7.42 19.82
C PRO A 76 -3.62 -8.38 20.07
N SER A 77 -3.19 -9.09 19.02
CA SER A 77 -1.97 -9.90 18.96
C SER A 77 -1.44 -9.81 17.53
N VAL A 78 -0.12 -9.70 17.36
CA VAL A 78 0.51 -9.66 16.02
C VAL A 78 0.85 -11.09 15.62
N PRO A 79 0.13 -11.69 14.65
CA PRO A 79 0.48 -13.02 14.16
C PRO A 79 1.80 -12.99 13.38
N ALA A 80 2.42 -14.15 13.21
CA ALA A 80 3.55 -14.30 12.30
C ALA A 80 3.10 -13.93 10.86
N CYS A 81 3.93 -13.17 10.16
CA CYS A 81 3.71 -12.77 8.77
C CYS A 81 5.03 -12.60 8.04
N ASP A 82 5.05 -12.83 6.73
CA ASP A 82 6.15 -12.56 5.80
C ASP A 82 5.83 -11.46 4.79
N THR A 83 4.54 -11.09 4.67
CA THR A 83 4.06 -10.14 3.67
C THR A 83 2.87 -9.35 4.21
N ILE A 84 2.79 -8.06 3.88
CA ILE A 84 1.61 -7.22 4.04
C ILE A 84 0.90 -7.09 2.69
N ARG A 85 -0.42 -7.31 2.69
CA ARG A 85 -1.29 -7.13 1.53
C ARG A 85 -2.33 -6.06 1.81
N LEU A 86 -2.36 -5.02 0.98
CA LEU A 86 -3.44 -4.04 0.94
C LEU A 86 -4.22 -4.22 -0.36
N TYR A 87 -5.54 -4.35 -0.26
CA TYR A 87 -6.42 -4.51 -1.42
C TYR A 87 -7.55 -3.49 -1.37
N GLY A 88 -7.66 -2.69 -2.43
CA GLY A 88 -8.57 -1.55 -2.47
C GLY A 88 -8.74 -1.00 -3.88
N SER A 89 -9.38 0.15 -3.99
CA SER A 89 -9.50 0.91 -5.25
C SER A 89 -9.10 2.36 -5.03
N ALA A 90 -8.52 3.00 -6.04
CA ALA A 90 -8.19 4.43 -6.02
C ALA A 90 -9.44 5.33 -6.10
N GLY A 91 -10.62 4.76 -6.40
CA GLY A 91 -11.88 5.49 -6.50
C GLY A 91 -13.07 4.61 -6.88
N ILE A 92 -14.29 5.16 -6.81
CA ILE A 92 -15.49 4.46 -7.26
C ILE A 92 -15.44 4.35 -8.79
N GLY A 93 -15.61 3.14 -9.32
CA GLY A 93 -15.50 2.86 -10.76
C GLY A 93 -14.07 2.77 -11.30
N ALA A 94 -13.06 2.92 -10.43
CA ALA A 94 -11.66 2.71 -10.79
C ALA A 94 -11.26 1.22 -10.70
N THR A 95 -10.07 0.91 -11.20
CA THR A 95 -9.48 -0.43 -11.10
C THR A 95 -9.11 -0.77 -9.65
N ASN A 96 -9.37 -2.02 -9.27
CA ASN A 96 -8.89 -2.55 -8.00
C ASN A 96 -7.38 -2.74 -8.05
N LEU A 97 -6.72 -2.40 -6.96
CA LEU A 97 -5.28 -2.45 -6.79
C LEU A 97 -4.96 -3.41 -5.65
N GLN A 98 -4.03 -4.31 -5.92
CA GLN A 98 -3.45 -5.20 -4.92
C GLN A 98 -2.00 -4.80 -4.70
N MET A 99 -1.71 -4.27 -3.51
CA MET A 99 -0.37 -3.90 -3.10
C MET A 99 0.17 -5.00 -2.17
N LEU A 100 1.35 -5.50 -2.49
CA LEU A 100 2.06 -6.50 -1.70
C LEU A 100 3.43 -5.94 -1.31
N SER A 101 3.85 -6.17 -0.08
CA SER A 101 5.20 -5.83 0.37
C SER A 101 5.70 -6.86 1.35
N ALA A 102 6.93 -7.33 1.13
CA ALA A 102 7.59 -8.28 2.02
C ALA A 102 7.91 -7.58 3.35
N PHE A 103 7.46 -8.18 4.44
CA PHE A 103 7.66 -7.68 5.79
C PHE A 103 7.50 -8.81 6.80
N ASN A 104 8.53 -9.05 7.60
CA ASN A 104 8.48 -10.05 8.65
C ASN A 104 7.89 -9.41 9.92
N CYS A 105 6.68 -9.85 10.31
CA CYS A 105 6.08 -9.41 11.55
C CYS A 105 6.86 -9.94 12.75
N THR A 106 7.12 -9.07 13.73
CA THR A 106 7.58 -9.51 15.06
C THR A 106 6.36 -10.02 15.83
N VAL A 107 6.34 -11.31 16.16
CA VAL A 107 5.23 -11.94 16.88
C VAL A 107 5.14 -11.37 18.30
N LEU A 108 3.96 -10.89 18.68
CA LEU A 108 3.69 -10.35 20.01
C LEU A 108 2.32 -10.81 20.49
N ALA A 109 2.30 -11.48 21.65
CA ALA A 109 1.10 -11.94 22.34
C ALA A 109 0.37 -10.80 23.06
#